data_AF-A0A3B9MT86-F1
#
_entry.id   AF-A0A3B9MT86-F1
#
_cell.length_a   1.000
_cell.length_b   1.000
_cell.length_c   1.000
_cell.angle_alpha   90.00
_cell.angle_beta   90.00
_cell.angle_gamma   90.00
#
_symmetry.space_group_name_H-M   'P 1'
#
loop_
_entity.id
_entity.type
_entity.pdbx_description
1 polymer ?
#
loop_
_entity_poly.entity_id
_entity_poly.type
_entity_poly.pdbx_seq_one_letter_code
_entity_poly.pdbx_strand_id
1 'polypeptide(L)' 'LPIATMYLKFEGDQMRHVPRYDQRTDIGIIYLGEAEKEYLERWTKRAALNFESRSLGVFNRDGVKEAVSCMCL' A
#
# COMPACT_ATOMS: atom_id res chain seq x y z
N LEU A 1 8.88 -8.97 6.32
CA LEU A 1 7.88 -8.91 7.41
C LEU A 1 6.66 -9.72 7.00
N PRO A 2 6.23 -10.73 7.76
CA PRO A 2 5.02 -11.48 7.42
C PRO A 2 3.78 -10.70 7.88
N ILE A 3 3.41 -9.65 7.15
CA ILE A 3 2.26 -8.78 7.47
C ILE A 3 0.90 -9.43 7.15
N ALA A 4 0.89 -10.48 6.31
CA ALA A 4 -0.28 -11.28 6.01
C ALA A 4 -0.09 -12.75 6.40
N THR A 5 -1.21 -13.42 6.64
CA THR A 5 -1.27 -14.87 6.69
C THR A 5 -1.47 -15.46 5.28
N MET A 6 -1.34 -16.78 5.14
CA MET A 6 -1.68 -17.48 3.89
C MET A 6 -3.21 -17.58 3.67
N TYR A 7 -4.01 -17.19 4.66
CA TYR A 7 -5.46 -17.26 4.58
C TYR A 7 -6.01 -16.02 3.88
N LEU A 8 -7.04 -16.25 3.09
CA LEU A 8 -7.76 -15.23 2.35
C LEU A 8 -9.19 -15.19 2.86
N LYS A 9 -9.80 -14.02 2.81
CA LYS A 9 -11.21 -13.82 3.08
C LYS A 9 -11.83 -12.97 1.97
N PHE A 10 -13.14 -13.11 1.81
CA PHE A 10 -13.93 -12.21 0.98
C PHE A 10 -14.47 -11.06 1.82
N GLU A 11 -14.41 -9.85 1.28
CA GLU A 11 -15.08 -8.67 1.83
C GLU A 11 -15.75 -7.93 0.67
N GLY A 12 -17.08 -8.07 0.59
CA GLY A 12 -17.84 -7.71 -0.61
C GLY A 12 -17.47 -8.63 -1.77
N ASP A 13 -17.10 -8.02 -2.91
CA ASP A 13 -16.68 -8.70 -4.14
C ASP A 13 -15.15 -8.85 -4.25
N GLN A 14 -14.40 -8.49 -3.20
CA GLN A 14 -12.94 -8.49 -3.19
C GLN A 14 -12.37 -9.59 -2.29
N MET A 15 -11.29 -10.22 -2.75
CA MET A 15 -10.48 -11.13 -1.94
C MET A 15 -9.37 -10.34 -1.25
N ARG A 16 -9.17 -10.57 0.05
CA ARG A 16 -8.17 -9.90 0.89
C ARG A 16 -7.41 -10.91 1.74
N HIS A 17 -6.20 -10.55 2.16
CA HIS A 17 -5.47 -11.34 3.14
C HIS A 17 -6.10 -11.17 4.53
N VAL A 18 -6.14 -12.25 5.31
CA VAL A 18 -6.35 -12.14 6.75
C VAL A 18 -5.06 -11.56 7.36
N PRO A 19 -5.10 -10.38 8.00
CA PRO A 19 -3.92 -9.73 8.56
C PRO A 19 -3.32 -10.59 9.66
N ARG A 20 -1.98 -10.59 9.76
CA ARG A 20 -1.28 -11.39 10.78
C ARG A 20 -1.29 -10.73 12.16
N TYR A 21 -1.34 -9.40 12.18
CA TYR A 21 -1.32 -8.59 13.38
C TYR A 21 -2.47 -7.59 13.34
N ASP A 22 -2.93 -7.14 14.50
CA ASP A 22 -4.03 -6.16 14.59
C ASP A 22 -3.64 -4.79 14.01
N GLN A 23 -2.35 -4.48 13.98
CA GLN A 23 -1.83 -3.24 13.40
C GLN A 23 -1.84 -3.32 11.86
N ARG A 24 -2.61 -2.42 11.25
CA ARG A 24 -2.67 -2.26 9.79
C ARG A 24 -1.44 -1.51 9.30
N THR A 25 -0.77 -2.08 8.30
CA THR A 25 0.44 -1.49 7.71
C THR A 25 0.08 -0.79 6.42
N ASP A 26 0.09 0.55 6.45
CA ASP A 26 -0.17 1.35 5.26
C ASP A 26 0.95 1.22 4.23
N ILE A 27 0.59 1.31 2.95
CA ILE A 27 1.48 0.96 1.84
C ILE A 27 1.69 2.17 0.95
N GLY A 28 2.94 2.51 0.67
CA GLY A 28 3.33 3.52 -0.31
C GLY A 28 4.53 3.07 -1.13
N ILE A 29 4.74 3.72 -2.28
CA ILE A 29 5.91 3.48 -3.14
C ILE A 29 6.76 4.74 -3.20
N ILE A 30 8.06 4.58 -3.00
CA ILE A 30 9.07 5.56 -3.38
C ILE A 30 9.88 4.95 -4.52
N TYR A 31 9.95 5.63 -5.67
CA TYR A 31 10.64 5.13 -6.86
C TYR A 31 11.71 6.11 -7.36
N LEU A 32 12.70 5.57 -8.09
CA LEU A 32 13.76 6.35 -8.74
C LEU A 32 13.78 6.04 -10.24
N GLY A 33 13.99 7.06 -11.07
CA GLY A 33 14.01 6.95 -12.52
C GLY A 33 12.63 7.13 -13.15
N GLU A 34 12.47 6.62 -14.37
CA GLU A 34 11.21 6.70 -15.10
C GLU A 34 10.24 5.59 -14.65
N ALA A 35 9.01 5.99 -14.34
CA ALA A 35 7.93 5.07 -14.03
C ALA A 35 6.60 5.64 -14.49
N GLU A 36 5.67 4.75 -14.85
CA GLU A 36 4.28 5.11 -15.14
C GLU A 36 3.55 5.36 -13.83
N LYS A 37 3.56 6.62 -13.37
CA LYS A 37 3.05 7.02 -12.06
C LYS A 37 1.58 6.61 -11.85
N GLU A 38 0.72 6.82 -12.84
CA GLU A 38 -0.70 6.46 -12.76
C GLU A 38 -0.91 4.95 -12.58
N TYR A 39 -0.11 4.14 -13.28
CA TYR A 39 -0.11 2.70 -13.09
C TYR A 39 0.29 2.33 -11.66
N LEU A 40 1.39 2.91 -11.15
CA LEU A 40 1.86 2.66 -9.79
C LEU A 40 0.84 3.11 -8.74
N GLU A 41 0.14 4.22 -8.94
CA GLU A 41 -0.91 4.67 -8.03
C GLU A 41 -2.07 3.69 -7.98
N ARG A 42 -2.52 3.21 -9.15
CA ARG A 42 -3.56 2.17 -9.23
C ARG A 42 -3.09 0.88 -8.56
N TRP A 43 -1.86 0.45 -8.83
CA TRP A 43 -1.28 -0.75 -8.23
C TRP A 43 -1.20 -0.62 -6.70
N THR A 44 -0.72 0.51 -6.18
CA THR A 44 -0.55 0.74 -4.73
C THR A 44 -1.90 0.75 -4.02
N LYS A 45 -2.93 1.36 -4.62
CA LYS A 45 -4.31 1.29 -4.10
C LYS A 45 -4.81 -0.14 -4.00
N ARG A 46 -4.57 -0.97 -5.01
CA ARG A 46 -4.96 -2.39 -5.01
C ARG A 46 -4.16 -3.21 -4.00
N ALA A 47 -2.86 -2.97 -3.89
CA ALA A 47 -2.01 -3.61 -2.89
C ALA A 47 -2.51 -3.28 -1.47
N ALA A 48 -2.68 -1.99 -1.14
CA ALA A 48 -3.19 -1.56 0.17
C ALA A 48 -4.55 -2.19 0.52
N LEU A 49 -5.48 -2.24 -0.44
CA LEU A 49 -6.79 -2.86 -0.27
C LEU A 49 -6.69 -4.36 0.10
N ASN A 50 -5.78 -5.10 -0.53
CA ASN A 50 -5.57 -6.52 -0.24
C ASN A 50 -5.08 -6.79 1.19
N PHE A 51 -4.47 -5.79 1.84
CA PHE A 51 -4.00 -5.86 3.23
C PHE A 51 -4.90 -5.09 4.21
N GLU A 52 -6.12 -4.73 3.80
CA GLU A 52 -7.05 -3.92 4.61
C GLU A 52 -6.45 -2.58 5.11
N SER A 53 -5.51 -2.00 4.36
CA SER A 53 -4.84 -0.75 4.71
C SER A 53 -5.16 0.37 3.72
N ARG A 54 -4.65 1.57 4.00
CA ARG A 54 -4.71 2.70 3.07
C ARG A 54 -3.42 2.81 2.24
N SER A 55 -3.59 3.34 1.03
CA SER A 55 -2.48 3.73 0.17
C SER A 55 -1.93 5.07 0.66
N LEU A 56 -0.63 5.14 0.94
CA LEU A 56 0.09 6.38 1.26
C LEU A 56 0.47 7.17 0.00
N GLY A 57 0.34 6.56 -1.18
CA GLY A 57 0.63 7.19 -2.46
C GLY A 57 1.94 6.70 -3.09
N VAL A 58 2.28 7.35 -4.21
CA VAL A 58 3.46 7.03 -5.01
C VAL A 58 4.27 8.29 -5.22
N PHE A 59 5.52 8.24 -4.78
CA PHE A 59 6.42 9.38 -4.77
C PHE A 59 7.67 9.05 -5.56
N ASN A 60 8.09 9.98 -6.42
CA ASN A 60 9.45 9.97 -6.91
C ASN A 60 10.39 10.24 -5.72
N ARG A 61 11.62 9.74 -5.75
CA ARG A 61 12.68 10.04 -4.76
C ARG A 61 12.79 11.53 -4.43
N ASP A 62 12.59 12.42 -5.39
CA ASP A 62 12.68 13.86 -5.15
C ASP A 62 11.51 14.39 -4.29
N GLY A 63 10.41 13.65 -4.21
CA GLY A 63 9.23 13.90 -3.38
C GLY A 63 9.24 13.18 -2.02
N VAL A 64 10.41 12.89 -1.45
CA VAL A 64 10.53 12.20 -0.16
C VAL A 64 9.93 13.01 0.99
N LYS A 65 9.93 14.35 0.93
CA LYS A 65 9.31 15.18 1.97
C LYS A 65 7.80 14.94 2.04
N GLU A 66 7.16 14.86 0.89
CA GLU A 66 5.75 14.51 0.73
C GLU A 66 5.50 13.08 1.17
N ALA A 67 6.40 12.14 0.86
CA ALA A 67 6.28 10.76 1.34
C ALA A 67 6.29 10.69 2.88
N VAL A 68 7.18 11.44 3.54
CA VAL A 68 7.30 11.46 5.02
C VAL A 68 6.05 12.06 5.66
N SER A 69 5.47 13.14 5.11
CA SER A 69 4.28 13.76 5.70
C SER A 69 3.07 12.83 5.73
N CYS A 70 2.99 11.86 4.81
CA CYS A 70 1.91 10.88 4.75
C CYS A 70 2.03 9.77 5.82
N MET A 71 3.21 9.56 6.42
CA MET A 71 3.46 8.47 7.37
C MET A 71 3.08 8.81 8.82
N CYS A 72 2.86 10.08 9.13
CA CYS A 72 2.53 10.57 10.47
C CYS A 72 1.04 10.86 10.69
N LEU A 73 0.17 10.50 9.73
CA LEU A 73 -1.29 10.63 9.79
C LEU A 73 -1.93 9.43 10.47
#